data_AF-A0AAD5ARL6-F1
#
_entry.id   AF-A0AAD5ARL6-F1
#
_cell.length_a   1.000
_cell.length_b   1.000
_cell.length_c   1.000
_cell.angle_alpha   90.00
_cell.angle_beta   90.00
_cell.angle_gamma   90.00
#
_symmetry.space_group_name_H-M   'P 1'
#
loop_
_entity.id
_entity.type
_entity.pdbx_description
1 polymer ?
#
loop_
_entity_poly.entity_id
_entity_poly.type
_entity_poly.pdbx_seq_one_letter_code
_entity_poly.pdbx_strand_id
1 'polypeptide(L)'
;LYGLETVALSRRQEVELEVAELKMLRFSLGVKTMDRIRNEFIRGTAHVGRIDKVREERLRWFGHVQRRDMGYISRGMLRMEPPERRKRGKASRRVMYVVREDMQ
;
A
#
# COMPACT_ATOMS: atom_id res chain seq x y z
N LEU A 1 1.86 -4.28 -9.24
CA LEU A 1 2.53 -5.01 -8.15
C LEU A 1 1.49 -5.94 -7.54
N TYR A 2 1.27 -7.12 -8.12
CA TYR A 2 0.01 -7.89 -8.05
C TYR A 2 -0.39 -8.42 -6.66
N GLY A 3 0.46 -8.27 -5.63
CA GLY A 3 0.19 -8.78 -4.28
C GLY A 3 -0.34 -7.76 -3.27
N LEU A 4 -0.28 -6.45 -3.56
CA LEU A 4 -0.67 -5.40 -2.60
C LEU A 4 -2.12 -4.89 -2.79
N GLU A 5 -2.78 -5.38 -3.82
CA GLU A 5 -4.14 -4.97 -4.22
C GLU A 5 -5.21 -5.50 -3.24
N THR A 6 -4.98 -6.68 -2.66
CA THR A 6 -5.94 -7.43 -1.83
C THR A 6 -5.47 -7.61 -0.38
N VAL A 7 -4.37 -6.98 0.01
CA VAL A 7 -3.77 -7.13 1.35
C VAL A 7 -3.82 -5.81 2.09
N ALA A 8 -4.27 -5.85 3.34
CA ALA A 8 -4.17 -4.72 4.25
C ALA A 8 -2.77 -4.68 4.85
N LEU A 9 -1.94 -3.74 4.38
CA LEU A 9 -0.64 -3.51 4.98
C LEU A 9 -0.79 -2.91 6.39
N SER A 10 0.03 -3.42 7.31
CA SER A 10 0.23 -2.77 8.60
C SER A 10 1.11 -1.53 8.43
N ARG A 11 0.94 -0.54 9.32
CA ARG A 11 1.80 0.66 9.35
C ARG A 11 3.29 0.31 9.41
N ARG A 12 3.65 -0.79 10.08
CA ARG A 12 5.04 -1.26 10.15
C ARG A 12 5.54 -1.69 8.77
N GLN A 13 4.74 -2.43 8.01
CA GLN A 13 5.09 -2.86 6.66
C GLN A 13 5.19 -1.68 5.69
N GLU A 14 4.32 -0.67 5.83
CA GLU A 14 4.42 0.58 5.06
C GLU A 14 5.77 1.28 5.30
N VAL A 15 6.19 1.41 6.57
CA VAL A 15 7.50 1.99 6.91
C VAL A 15 8.66 1.13 6.41
N GLU A 16 8.57 -0.19 6.52
CA GLU A 16 9.60 -1.11 5.99
C GLU A 16 9.73 -0.98 4.46
N LEU A 17 8.62 -0.80 3.74
CA LEU A 17 8.63 -0.52 2.30
C LEU A 17 9.28 0.82 1.98
N GLU A 18 9.00 1.88 2.75
CA GLU A 18 9.65 3.19 2.57
C GLU A 18 11.16 3.12 2.76
N VAL A 19 11.61 2.35 3.75
CA VAL A 19 13.04 2.13 3.99
C VAL A 19 13.66 1.34 2.85
N ALA A 20 12.98 0.30 2.36
CA ALA A 20 13.46 -0.51 1.24
C ALA A 20 13.58 0.34 -0.04
N GLU A 21 12.56 1.13 -0.38
CA GLU A 21 12.59 2.06 -1.51
C GLU A 21 13.78 3.02 -1.41
N LEU A 22 13.94 3.70 -0.27
CA LEU A 22 15.03 4.67 -0.10
C LEU A 22 16.42 4.02 -0.17
N LYS A 23 16.56 2.76 0.28
CA LYS A 23 17.81 2.00 0.11
C LYS A 23 18.08 1.68 -1.36
N MET A 24 17.06 1.25 -2.10
CA MET A 24 17.18 0.97 -3.53
C MET A 24 17.51 2.23 -4.32
N LEU A 25 16.87 3.36 -4.03
CA LEU A 25 17.14 4.65 -4.67
C LEU A 25 18.57 5.12 -4.40
N ARG A 26 19.03 5.06 -3.13
CA ARG A 26 20.42 5.37 -2.79
C ARG A 26 21.41 4.52 -3.56
N PHE A 27 21.17 3.22 -3.62
CA PHE A 27 22.03 2.30 -4.37
C PHE A 27 22.07 2.66 -5.85
N SER A 28 20.92 2.91 -6.48
CA SER A 28 20.85 3.27 -7.90
C SER A 28 21.53 4.60 -8.25
N LEU A 29 21.50 5.56 -7.32
CA LEU A 29 22.14 6.88 -7.48
C LEU A 29 23.60 6.91 -7.00
N GLY A 30 24.13 5.79 -6.51
CA GLY A 30 25.50 5.72 -5.97
C GLY A 30 25.71 6.52 -4.67
N VAL A 31 24.64 6.93 -3.99
CA VAL A 31 24.71 7.76 -2.79
C VAL A 31 25.07 6.91 -1.57
N LYS A 32 26.17 7.27 -0.92
CA LYS A 32 26.62 6.63 0.32
C LYS A 32 25.99 7.32 1.53
N THR A 33 25.96 6.60 2.65
CA THR A 33 25.50 7.16 3.93
C THR A 33 26.34 8.36 4.37
N MET A 34 27.62 8.40 4.00
CA MET A 34 28.56 9.48 4.31
C MET A 34 28.22 10.81 3.64
N ASP A 35 27.50 10.78 2.52
CA ASP A 35 27.13 11.98 1.78
C ASP A 35 26.07 12.81 2.53
N ARG A 36 25.43 12.22 3.57
CA ARG A 36 24.45 12.87 4.45
C ARG A 36 23.31 13.60 3.70
N ILE A 37 23.02 13.14 2.48
CA ILE A 37 21.95 13.70 1.63
C ILE A 37 20.59 13.33 2.23
N ARG A 38 19.71 14.32 2.36
CA ARG A 38 18.35 14.12 2.87
C ARG A 38 17.53 13.26 1.92
N ASN A 39 16.60 12.48 2.47
CA ASN A 39 15.73 11.58 1.70
C ASN A 39 14.88 12.33 0.65
N GLU A 40 14.50 13.57 0.93
CA GLU A 40 13.72 14.42 0.02
C GLU A 40 14.48 14.71 -1.28
N PHE A 41 15.78 15.02 -1.19
CA PHE A 41 16.61 15.23 -2.37
C PHE A 41 16.80 13.93 -3.17
N ILE A 42 17.00 12.80 -2.51
CA ILE A 42 17.14 11.49 -3.18
C ILE A 42 15.89 11.16 -4.00
N ARG A 43 14.70 11.37 -3.42
CA ARG A 43 13.43 11.20 -4.10
C ARG A 43 13.23 12.20 -5.24
N GLY A 44 13.58 13.47 -5.02
CA GLY A 44 13.52 14.53 -6.02
C GLY A 44 14.39 14.23 -7.24
N THR A 45 15.63 13.79 -7.03
CA THR A 45 16.57 13.41 -8.10
C THR A 45 16.08 12.19 -8.89
N ALA A 46 15.47 11.21 -8.22
CA ALA A 46 14.90 10.05 -8.89
C ALA A 46 13.52 10.30 -9.52
N HIS A 47 12.93 11.49 -9.32
CA HIS A 47 11.54 11.80 -9.65
C HIS A 47 10.54 10.78 -9.10
N VAL A 48 10.83 10.21 -7.93
CA VAL A 48 9.98 9.23 -7.23
C VAL A 48 9.24 9.94 -6.10
N GLY A 49 7.91 9.90 -6.14
CA GLY A 49 7.06 10.38 -5.05
C GLY A 49 7.21 9.54 -3.78
N ARG A 50 6.43 9.86 -2.73
CA ARG A 50 6.25 8.91 -1.63
C ARG A 50 5.58 7.63 -2.13
N ILE A 51 5.55 6.57 -1.31
CA ILE A 51 4.90 5.28 -1.61
C ILE A 51 3.35 5.44 -1.67
N ASP A 52 2.88 6.37 -2.48
CA ASP A 52 1.50 6.47 -2.92
C ASP A 52 1.20 5.41 -3.98
N LYS A 53 2.22 4.80 -4.61
CA LYS A 53 2.00 3.68 -5.56
C LYS A 53 1.19 2.54 -4.96
N VAL A 54 1.43 2.20 -3.69
CA VAL A 54 0.70 1.11 -3.04
C VAL A 54 -0.75 1.48 -2.78
N ARG A 55 -1.02 2.75 -2.45
CA ARG A 55 -2.36 3.32 -2.36
C ARG A 55 -3.04 3.37 -3.73
N GLU A 56 -2.33 3.87 -4.75
CA GLU A 56 -2.82 4.02 -6.11
C GLU A 56 -3.20 2.67 -6.73
N GLU A 57 -2.32 1.66 -6.65
CA GLU A 57 -2.62 0.34 -7.20
C GLU A 57 -3.80 -0.33 -6.48
N ARG A 58 -3.91 -0.15 -5.15
CA ARG A 58 -5.05 -0.65 -4.38
C ARG A 58 -6.35 0.04 -4.77
N LEU A 59 -6.35 1.36 -4.95
CA LEU A 59 -7.51 2.11 -5.42
C LEU A 59 -7.85 1.80 -6.89
N ARG A 60 -6.84 1.57 -7.73
CA ARG A 60 -7.01 1.14 -9.13
C ARG A 60 -7.67 -0.23 -9.20
N TRP A 61 -7.22 -1.18 -8.38
CA TRP A 61 -7.86 -2.49 -8.24
C TRP A 61 -9.27 -2.37 -7.70
N PHE A 62 -9.48 -1.60 -6.63
CA PHE A 62 -10.81 -1.39 -6.06
C PHE A 62 -11.79 -0.79 -7.07
N GLY A 63 -11.35 0.22 -7.83
CA GLY A 63 -12.10 0.81 -8.93
C GLY A 63 -12.37 -0.19 -10.06
N HIS A 64 -11.41 -1.06 -10.38
CA HIS A 64 -11.61 -2.16 -11.33
C HIS A 64 -12.72 -3.10 -10.87
N VAL A 65 -12.69 -3.55 -9.62
CA VAL A 65 -13.70 -4.45 -9.06
C VAL A 65 -15.07 -3.78 -8.99
N GLN A 66 -15.15 -2.50 -8.62
CA GLN A 66 -16.41 -1.75 -8.58
C GLN A 66 -17.08 -1.61 -9.95
N ARG A 67 -16.29 -1.54 -11.04
CA ARG A 67 -16.80 -1.47 -12.41
C ARG A 67 -17.28 -2.81 -12.98
N ARG A 68 -16.94 -3.95 -12.36
CA ARG A 68 -17.39 -5.29 -12.80
C ARG A 68 -18.83 -5.58 -12.40
N ASP A 69 -19.50 -6.49 -13.07
CA ASP A 69 -20.88 -6.87 -12.77
C ASP A 69 -21.05 -7.44 -11.34
N MET A 70 -22.26 -7.40 -10.78
CA MET A 70 -22.59 -7.92 -9.46
C MET A 70 -22.35 -9.43 -9.33
N GLY A 71 -22.43 -10.19 -10.43
CA GLY A 71 -22.08 -11.61 -10.46
C GLY A 71 -20.57 -11.89 -10.33
N TYR A 72 -19.72 -10.85 -10.36
CA TYR A 72 -18.28 -11.02 -10.20
C TYR A 72 -17.93 -11.35 -8.74
N ILE A 73 -17.28 -12.50 -8.54
CA ILE A 73 -16.96 -13.06 -7.21
C ILE A 73 -16.27 -12.02 -6.33
N SER A 74 -15.27 -11.30 -6.83
CA SER A 74 -14.55 -10.30 -6.04
C SER A 74 -15.45 -9.12 -5.63
N ARG A 75 -16.45 -8.76 -6.45
CA ARG A 75 -17.42 -7.72 -6.08
C ARG A 75 -18.36 -8.19 -4.96
N GLY A 76 -18.74 -9.48 -4.97
CA GLY A 76 -19.44 -10.12 -3.86
C GLY A 76 -18.60 -10.18 -2.58
N MET A 77 -17.32 -10.54 -2.69
CA MET A 77 -16.38 -10.60 -1.56
C MET A 77 -16.20 -9.24 -0.88
N LEU A 78 -16.16 -8.14 -1.63
CA LEU A 78 -16.04 -6.78 -1.04
C LEU A 78 -17.26 -6.38 -0.20
N ARG A 79 -18.43 -6.96 -0.48
CA ARG A 79 -19.70 -6.69 0.23
C ARG A 79 -19.96 -7.68 1.37
N MET A 80 -19.22 -8.77 1.43
CA MET A 80 -19.36 -9.77 2.47
C MET A 80 -18.89 -9.17 3.80
N GLU A 81 -19.80 -9.13 4.79
CA GLU A 81 -19.40 -8.85 6.15
C GLU A 81 -18.66 -10.06 6.72
N PRO A 82 -17.43 -9.91 7.21
CA PRO A 82 -16.72 -11.02 7.81
C PRO A 82 -17.39 -11.43 9.14
N PRO A 83 -17.33 -12.72 9.50
CA PRO A 83 -17.96 -13.23 10.71
C PRO A 83 -17.49 -12.48 11.96
N GLU A 84 -18.42 -12.17 12.86
CA GLU A 84 -18.24 -11.34 14.06
C GLU A 84 -17.25 -11.91 15.10
N ARG A 85 -16.72 -13.12 14.90
CA ARG A 85 -15.76 -13.75 15.81
C ARG A 85 -14.47 -12.92 15.90
N ARG A 86 -14.45 -12.04 16.90
CA ARG A 86 -13.33 -11.17 17.24
C ARG A 86 -12.17 -12.01 17.76
N LYS A 87 -11.05 -12.04 17.03
CA LYS A 87 -9.79 -12.56 17.58
C LYS A 87 -9.42 -11.76 18.84
N ARG A 88 -8.97 -12.45 19.89
CA ARG A 88 -8.45 -11.82 21.12
C ARG A 88 -7.17 -11.02 20.77
N GLY A 89 -7.11 -9.74 21.10
CA GLY A 89 -6.00 -8.83 20.77
C GLY A 89 -6.35 -7.75 19.74
N LYS A 90 -5.32 -7.14 19.12
CA LYS A 90 -5.50 -6.07 18.13
C LYS A 90 -6.26 -6.60 16.91
N ALA A 91 -7.33 -5.89 16.51
CA ALA A 91 -8.07 -6.24 15.31
C ALA A 91 -7.13 -6.20 14.09
N SER A 92 -7.16 -7.25 13.26
CA SER A 92 -6.44 -7.24 11.98
C SER A 92 -6.93 -6.06 11.16
N ARG A 93 -6.00 -5.25 10.63
CA ARG A 93 -6.34 -4.21 9.65
C ARG A 93 -7.01 -4.94 8.48
N ARG A 94 -8.25 -4.58 8.13
CA ARG A 94 -8.99 -5.23 7.05
C ARG A 94 -8.84 -4.41 5.78
N VAL A 95 -8.85 -5.09 4.63
CA VAL A 95 -8.67 -4.47 3.31
C VAL A 95 -9.65 -3.32 3.11
N MET A 96 -10.93 -3.54 3.41
CA MET A 96 -11.97 -2.51 3.28
C MET A 96 -11.80 -1.32 4.22
N TYR A 97 -11.18 -1.48 5.40
CA TYR A 97 -10.86 -0.33 6.26
C TYR A 97 -9.74 0.51 5.64
N VAL A 98 -8.70 -0.14 5.13
CA VAL A 98 -7.57 0.56 4.47
C VAL A 98 -8.06 1.29 3.21
N VAL A 99 -8.89 0.64 2.38
CA VAL A 99 -9.48 1.28 1.19
C VAL A 99 -10.31 2.52 1.56
N ARG A 100 -11.03 2.49 2.69
CA ARG A 100 -11.76 3.68 3.18
C ARG A 100 -10.82 4.79 3.64
N GLU A 101 -9.72 4.44 4.33
CA GLU A 101 -8.66 5.41 4.70
C GLU A 101 -8.03 6.02 3.44
N ASP A 102 -7.81 5.23 2.39
CA ASP A 102 -7.21 5.70 1.13
C ASP A 102 -8.14 6.57 0.28
N MET A 103 -9.45 6.52 0.51
CA MET A 103 -10.43 7.34 -0.20
C MET A 103 -10.63 8.73 0.44
N GLN A 104 -10.09 8.94 1.65
CA GLN A 104 -10.04 10.24 2.31
C GLN A 104 -8.83 11.06 1.83
#